data_AF-A0A8B9NM72-F1
#
_entry.id   AF-A0A8B9NM72-F1
#
_cell.length_a   1.000
_cell.length_b   1.000
_cell.length_c   1.000
_cell.angle_alpha   90.00
_cell.angle_beta   90.00
_cell.angle_gamma   90.00
#
_symmetry.space_group_name_H-M   'P 1'
#
loop_
_entity.id
_entity.type
_entity.pdbx_description
1 polymer ?
#
loop_
_entity_poly.entity_id
_entity_poly.type
_entity_poly.pdbx_seq_one_letter_code
_entity_poly.pdbx_strand_id
1 'polypeptide(L)'
;MANFSLWATFGLCLLKLCLTETQFNVSCRYGGVFHVEKNGRYSLTRSEAVELCRALNSTLSTLEQLKKAHELGFETCRYGFVVGNIVIPRINPYHLCAANHTGVYKLSANTTGRYDAYCYNATGIRNTFCQPLGVYL
;
A
#
# COMPACT_ATOMS: atom_id res chain seq x y z
N MET A 1 -38.14 -43.04 -4.75
CA MET A 1 -38.15 -41.98 -3.70
C MET A 1 -37.19 -42.47 -2.62
N ALA A 2 -36.09 -41.86 -2.20
CA ALA A 2 -35.34 -40.64 -2.47
C ALA A 2 -33.84 -41.05 -2.27
N ASN A 3 -32.84 -40.45 -2.92
CA ASN A 3 -31.96 -39.48 -2.25
C ASN A 3 -30.90 -38.98 -3.24
N PHE A 4 -31.32 -38.18 -4.22
CA PHE A 4 -30.40 -37.44 -5.11
C PHE A 4 -29.98 -36.06 -4.53
N SER A 5 -30.33 -35.77 -3.27
CA SER A 5 -30.17 -34.44 -2.66
C SER A 5 -28.91 -34.24 -1.81
N LEU A 6 -28.08 -35.26 -1.60
CA LEU A 6 -26.92 -35.19 -0.70
C LEU A 6 -25.59 -34.81 -1.36
N TRP A 7 -25.50 -34.82 -2.69
CA TRP A 7 -24.27 -34.39 -3.41
C TRP A 7 -24.24 -32.90 -3.76
N ALA A 8 -25.41 -32.25 -3.89
CA ALA A 8 -25.47 -30.83 -4.20
C ALA A 8 -24.98 -29.95 -3.02
N THR A 9 -25.18 -30.39 -1.78
CA THR A 9 -24.78 -29.64 -0.57
C THR A 9 -23.29 -29.76 -0.25
N PHE A 10 -22.64 -30.88 -0.61
CA PHE A 10 -21.18 -31.04 -0.45
C PHE A 10 -20.37 -30.26 -1.50
N GLY A 11 -20.90 -30.10 -2.73
CA GLY A 11 -20.26 -29.30 -3.77
C GLY A 11 -20.27 -27.79 -3.50
N LEU A 12 -21.34 -27.29 -2.89
CA LEU A 12 -21.48 -25.87 -2.52
C LEU A 12 -20.65 -25.46 -1.28
N CYS A 13 -20.29 -26.42 -0.42
CA CYS A 13 -19.47 -26.15 0.76
C CYS A 13 -17.98 -25.91 0.42
N LEU A 14 -17.47 -26.53 -0.66
CA LEU A 14 -16.08 -26.36 -1.11
C LEU A 14 -15.83 -25.03 -1.85
N LEU A 15 -16.86 -24.44 -2.48
CA LEU A 15 -16.74 -23.16 -3.20
C LEU A 15 -16.63 -21.94 -2.27
N LYS A 16 -17.16 -22.01 -1.04
CA LYS A 16 -17.12 -20.88 -0.08
C LYS A 16 -15.79 -20.70 0.65
N LEU A 17 -14.87 -21.66 0.59
CA LEU A 17 -13.60 -21.64 1.34
C LEU A 17 -12.42 -20.94 0.63
N CYS A 18 -12.60 -20.42 -0.59
CA CYS A 18 -11.47 -19.88 -1.38
C CYS A 18 -11.44 -18.35 -1.55
N LEU A 19 -12.47 -17.61 -1.16
CA LEU A 19 -12.46 -16.14 -1.26
C LEU A 19 -11.89 -15.52 0.01
N THR A 20 -10.57 -15.57 0.16
CA THR A 20 -9.90 -14.63 1.06
C THR A 20 -9.93 -13.26 0.39
N GLU A 21 -10.82 -12.38 0.84
CA GLU A 21 -10.85 -11.02 0.31
C GLU A 21 -9.54 -10.32 0.64
N THR A 22 -8.81 -9.89 -0.39
CA THR A 22 -7.61 -9.09 -0.22
C THR A 22 -8.02 -7.64 -0.06
N GLN A 23 -7.66 -7.04 1.08
CA GLN A 23 -8.00 -5.66 1.39
C GLN A 23 -6.79 -4.77 1.14
N PHE A 24 -6.99 -3.67 0.41
CA PHE A 24 -5.99 -2.63 0.22
C PHE A 24 -6.47 -1.34 0.87
N ASN A 25 -5.63 -0.74 1.71
CA ASN A 25 -5.85 0.60 2.24
C ASN A 25 -4.96 1.58 1.48
N VAL A 26 -5.55 2.64 0.92
CA VAL A 26 -4.84 3.59 0.07
C VAL A 26 -5.05 5.00 0.59
N SER A 27 -3.95 5.74 0.78
CA SER A 27 -4.00 7.12 1.26
C SER A 27 -4.43 8.10 0.17
N CYS A 28 -4.68 9.36 0.58
CA CYS A 28 -4.67 10.48 -0.35
C CYS A 28 -3.36 10.58 -1.12
N ARG A 29 -3.41 11.20 -2.30
CA ARG A 29 -2.25 11.50 -3.13
C ARG A 29 -1.74 12.90 -2.85
N TYR A 30 -0.42 13.06 -2.74
CA TYR A 30 0.28 14.32 -2.58
C TYR A 30 1.35 14.44 -3.66
N GLY A 31 1.21 15.41 -4.57
CA GLY A 31 2.10 15.53 -5.73
C GLY A 31 2.21 14.23 -6.54
N GLY A 32 1.12 13.45 -6.60
CA GLY A 32 1.05 12.14 -7.27
C GLY A 32 1.45 10.93 -6.41
N VAL A 33 2.10 11.12 -5.25
CA VAL A 33 2.53 10.03 -4.37
C VAL A 33 1.43 9.64 -3.38
N PHE A 34 1.22 8.34 -3.17
CA PHE A 34 0.33 7.80 -2.16
C PHE A 34 0.88 6.52 -1.55
N HIS A 35 0.43 6.21 -0.34
CA HIS A 35 0.73 4.97 0.38
C HIS A 35 -0.32 3.92 0.07
N VAL A 36 0.11 2.67 -0.05
CA VAL A 36 -0.77 1.50 -0.11
C VAL A 36 -0.30 0.42 0.86
N GLU A 37 -1.24 -0.08 1.65
CA GLU A 37 -1.08 -1.18 2.60
C GLU A 37 -1.98 -2.36 2.22
N LYS A 38 -1.45 -3.59 2.35
CA LYS A 38 -2.18 -4.83 2.07
C LYS A 38 -2.54 -5.55 3.38
N ASN A 39 -3.81 -5.84 3.57
CA ASN A 39 -4.36 -6.62 4.68
C ASN A 39 -3.99 -6.10 6.08
N GLY A 40 -3.84 -4.78 6.26
CA GLY A 40 -3.58 -4.18 7.58
C GLY A 40 -2.22 -4.54 8.21
N ARG A 41 -1.28 -5.08 7.43
CA ARG A 41 0.02 -5.53 7.92
C ARG A 41 1.11 -5.39 6.86
N TYR A 42 2.35 -5.25 7.32
CA TYR A 42 3.52 -5.34 6.46
C TYR A 42 3.61 -6.72 5.79
N SER A 43 3.26 -6.75 4.51
CA SER A 43 3.08 -8.02 3.80
C SER A 43 3.55 -7.99 2.36
N LEU A 44 4.10 -6.89 1.86
CA LEU A 44 4.66 -6.84 0.50
C LEU A 44 6.15 -7.13 0.53
N THR A 45 6.64 -7.91 -0.43
CA THR A 45 8.04 -7.85 -0.86
C THR A 45 8.25 -6.64 -1.78
N ARG A 46 9.50 -6.31 -2.13
CA ARG A 46 9.76 -5.23 -3.09
C ARG A 46 9.18 -5.51 -4.47
N SER A 47 9.24 -6.75 -4.96
CA SER A 47 8.65 -7.11 -6.26
C SER A 47 7.13 -6.99 -6.23
N GLU A 48 6.49 -7.48 -5.17
CA GLU A 48 5.04 -7.37 -4.97
C GLU A 48 4.61 -5.90 -4.84
N ALA A 49 5.42 -5.04 -4.21
CA ALA A 49 5.16 -3.60 -4.13
C ALA A 49 5.19 -2.93 -5.51
N VAL A 50 6.14 -3.31 -6.37
CA VAL A 50 6.21 -2.83 -7.75
C VAL A 50 4.98 -3.29 -8.54
N GLU A 51 4.60 -4.56 -8.42
CA GLU A 51 3.41 -5.12 -9.08
C GLU A 51 2.12 -4.48 -8.60
N LEU A 52 1.99 -4.23 -7.29
CA LEU A 52 0.84 -3.56 -6.71
C LEU A 52 0.71 -2.12 -7.21
N CYS A 53 1.81 -1.36 -7.26
CA CYS A 53 1.76 -0.02 -7.85
C CYS A 53 1.33 -0.07 -9.32
N ARG A 54 1.82 -1.04 -10.10
CA ARG A 54 1.40 -1.21 -11.50
C ARG A 54 -0.08 -1.54 -11.62
N ALA A 55 -0.61 -2.43 -10.77
CA ALA A 55 -2.04 -2.75 -10.73
C ALA A 55 -2.91 -1.53 -10.40
N LEU A 56 -2.37 -0.55 -9.68
CA LEU A 56 -3.01 0.73 -9.38
C LEU A 56 -2.71 1.82 -10.44
N ASN A 57 -2.35 1.44 -11.67
CA ASN A 57 -2.00 2.34 -12.78
C ASN A 57 -0.94 3.38 -12.38
N SER A 58 0.05 2.94 -11.61
CA SER A 58 1.06 3.78 -10.98
C SER A 58 2.43 3.09 -11.05
N THR A 59 3.48 3.79 -10.64
CA THR A 59 4.82 3.21 -10.49
C THR A 59 5.26 3.24 -9.04
N LEU A 60 6.28 2.48 -8.66
CA LEU A 60 6.93 2.70 -7.36
C LEU A 60 7.51 4.13 -7.34
N SER A 61 7.24 4.89 -6.28
CA SER A 61 7.72 6.28 -6.18
C SER A 61 9.25 6.31 -6.14
N THR A 62 9.85 7.29 -6.80
CA THR A 62 11.25 7.64 -6.54
C THR A 62 11.37 8.33 -5.17
N LEU A 63 12.60 8.45 -4.67
CA LEU A 63 12.86 9.17 -3.43
C LEU A 63 12.57 10.67 -3.59
N GLU A 64 12.89 11.24 -4.76
CA GLU A 64 12.68 12.65 -5.09
C GLU A 64 11.19 12.97 -5.18
N GLN A 65 10.38 12.09 -5.78
CA GLN A 65 8.92 12.22 -5.80
C GLN A 65 8.34 12.21 -4.39
N LEU A 66 8.80 11.29 -3.53
CA LEU A 66 8.35 11.22 -2.14
C LEU A 66 8.76 12.46 -1.34
N LYS A 67 9.95 13.00 -1.56
CA LYS A 67 10.39 14.26 -0.92
C LYS A 67 9.48 15.44 -1.31
N LYS A 68 9.13 15.58 -2.58
CA LYS A 68 8.16 16.59 -3.04
C LYS A 68 6.78 16.39 -2.41
N ALA A 69 6.32 15.14 -2.29
CA ALA A 69 5.06 14.84 -1.62
C ALA A 69 5.10 15.23 -0.12
N HIS A 70 6.24 14.97 0.55
CA HIS A 70 6.46 15.34 1.94
C HIS A 70 6.43 16.86 2.15
N GLU A 71 7.01 17.64 1.25
CA GLU A 71 6.92 19.11 1.23
C GLU A 71 5.46 19.61 1.09
N LEU A 72 4.58 18.81 0.47
CA LEU A 72 3.15 19.10 0.32
C LEU A 72 2.31 18.61 1.51
N GLY A 73 2.91 18.06 2.57
CA GLY A 73 2.18 17.59 3.75
C GLY A 73 2.04 16.08 3.87
N PHE A 74 2.68 15.28 3.00
CA PHE A 74 2.58 13.83 3.07
C PHE A 74 3.42 13.22 4.20
N GLU A 75 2.75 12.67 5.22
CA GLU A 75 3.36 11.87 6.28
C GLU A 75 2.60 10.56 6.51
N THR A 76 3.31 9.53 6.99
CA THR A 76 2.68 8.28 7.46
C THR A 76 3.39 7.78 8.71
N CYS A 77 2.80 6.77 9.38
CA CYS A 77 3.49 6.00 10.41
C CYS A 77 3.90 4.60 9.91
N ARG A 78 4.20 4.47 8.61
CA ARG A 78 4.41 3.17 7.96
C ARG A 78 5.69 3.16 7.13
N TYR A 79 6.48 2.10 7.28
CA TYR A 79 7.59 1.84 6.38
C TYR A 79 7.06 1.31 5.06
N GLY A 80 7.53 1.88 3.96
CA GLY A 80 7.12 1.47 2.63
C GLY A 80 8.25 1.53 1.63
N PHE A 81 8.14 0.69 0.59
CA PHE A 81 9.10 0.66 -0.50
C PHE A 81 9.00 1.92 -1.38
N VAL A 82 10.18 2.45 -1.73
CA VAL A 82 10.42 3.35 -2.85
C VAL A 82 11.54 2.76 -3.72
N VAL A 83 11.85 3.39 -4.86
CA VAL A 83 12.98 2.98 -5.69
C VAL A 83 14.27 2.97 -4.85
N GLY A 84 14.89 1.79 -4.74
CA GLY A 84 16.15 1.55 -4.04
C GLY A 84 16.11 1.58 -2.50
N ASN A 85 15.05 2.07 -1.87
CA ASN A 85 15.03 2.30 -0.41
C ASN A 85 13.73 1.83 0.24
N ILE A 86 13.74 1.68 1.57
CA ILE A 86 12.53 1.57 2.41
C ILE A 86 12.53 2.81 3.29
N VAL A 87 11.41 3.51 3.33
CA VAL A 87 11.34 4.85 3.93
C VAL A 87 10.06 5.05 4.72
N ILE A 88 10.06 6.07 5.57
CA ILE A 88 8.89 6.59 6.27
C ILE A 88 8.96 8.13 6.25
N PRO A 89 8.01 8.82 5.60
CA PRO A 89 7.93 10.27 5.60
C PRO A 89 7.25 10.76 6.89
N ARG A 90 7.94 11.60 7.67
CA ARG A 90 7.45 12.17 8.94
C ARG A 90 7.54 13.69 8.92
N ILE A 91 6.45 14.40 9.19
CA ILE A 91 6.47 15.85 9.40
C ILE A 91 6.48 16.13 10.89
N ASN A 92 5.50 15.59 11.60
CA ASN A 92 5.43 15.71 13.05
C ASN A 92 6.24 14.61 13.75
N PRO A 93 7.05 14.91 14.78
CA PRO A 93 7.75 13.90 15.55
C PRO A 93 6.75 13.01 16.31
N TYR A 94 6.93 11.70 16.27
CA TYR A 94 6.15 10.76 17.07
C TYR A 94 6.99 9.56 17.49
N HIS A 95 6.98 9.24 18.78
CA HIS A 95 7.88 8.24 19.36
C HIS A 95 7.72 6.83 18.77
N LEU A 96 6.52 6.46 18.31
CA LEU A 96 6.28 5.16 17.64
C LEU A 96 6.54 5.18 16.13
N CYS A 97 6.69 6.36 15.51
CA CYS A 97 6.97 6.47 14.07
C CYS A 97 8.43 6.91 13.88
N ALA A 98 9.31 5.96 13.55
CA ALA A 98 10.74 6.23 13.35
C ALA A 98 11.39 6.95 14.54
N ALA A 99 11.01 6.62 15.78
CA ALA A 99 11.64 7.12 17.01
C ALA A 99 11.81 8.66 17.04
N ASN A 100 10.73 9.41 16.77
CA ASN A 100 10.70 10.88 16.70
C ASN A 100 11.46 11.54 15.53
N HIS A 101 12.02 10.77 14.59
CA HIS A 101 12.63 11.37 13.40
C HIS A 101 11.60 12.12 12.55
N THR A 102 12.03 13.24 11.97
CA THR A 102 11.30 14.01 10.94
C THR A 102 12.04 13.96 9.61
N GLY A 103 11.37 14.36 8.54
CA GLY A 103 11.84 14.19 7.16
C GLY A 103 11.54 12.81 6.59
N VAL A 104 12.21 12.46 5.50
CA VAL A 104 12.11 11.14 4.86
C VAL A 104 13.17 10.22 5.48
N TYR A 105 12.80 9.52 6.55
CA TYR A 105 13.69 8.58 7.23
C TYR A 105 13.90 7.32 6.40
N LYS A 106 15.16 6.96 6.14
CA LYS A 106 15.53 5.74 5.42
C LYS A 106 15.84 4.64 6.42
N LEU A 107 15.20 3.49 6.24
CA LEU A 107 15.49 2.31 7.05
C LEU A 107 16.85 1.74 6.64
N SER A 108 17.78 1.63 7.61
CA SER A 108 19.17 1.18 7.39
C SER A 108 19.35 -0.34 7.53
N ALA A 109 18.44 -1.03 8.22
CA ALA A 109 18.50 -2.46 8.52
C ALA A 109 17.20 -3.17 8.11
N ASN A 110 17.22 -4.51 8.04
CA ASN A 110 16.05 -5.32 7.65
C ASN A 110 15.49 -4.97 6.25
N THR A 111 16.38 -4.72 5.29
CA THR A 111 16.01 -4.32 3.92
C THR A 111 15.38 -5.44 3.09
N THR A 112 15.45 -6.68 3.58
CA THR A 112 14.80 -7.87 3.03
C THR A 112 13.44 -8.16 3.68
N GLY A 113 13.03 -7.36 4.68
CA GLY A 113 11.74 -7.46 5.33
C GLY A 113 10.56 -7.17 4.40
N ARG A 114 9.36 -7.48 4.90
CA ARG A 114 8.11 -7.12 4.23
C ARG A 114 7.65 -5.76 4.74
N TYR A 115 7.08 -4.95 3.86
CA TYR A 115 6.65 -3.57 4.16
C TYR A 115 5.40 -3.21 3.33
N ASP A 116 5.00 -1.94 3.40
CA ASP A 116 3.98 -1.35 2.53
C ASP A 116 4.64 -0.79 1.24
N ALA A 117 3.91 -0.07 0.40
CA ALA A 117 4.47 0.59 -0.78
C ALA A 117 4.10 2.07 -0.87
N TYR A 118 5.00 2.88 -1.41
CA TYR A 118 4.70 4.23 -1.89
C TYR A 118 4.67 4.21 -3.41
N CYS A 119 3.49 4.49 -3.95
CA CYS A 119 3.26 4.53 -5.39
C CYS A 119 3.17 5.97 -5.86
N TYR A 120 3.50 6.19 -7.13
CA TYR A 120 3.44 7.47 -7.81
C TYR A 120 2.57 7.36 -9.05
N ASN A 121 1.62 8.29 -9.17
CA ASN A 121 0.80 8.46 -10.36
C ASN A 121 0.97 9.89 -10.88
N ALA A 122 1.38 10.03 -12.13
CA ALA A 122 1.58 11.33 -12.78
C ALA A 122 0.25 12.04 -13.14
N THR A 123 -0.88 11.33 -13.10
CA THR A 123 -2.19 11.89 -13.46
C THR A 123 -2.80 12.66 -12.27
N GLY A 124 -3.32 13.85 -12.56
CA GLY A 124 -3.95 14.74 -11.58
C GLY A 124 -3.02 15.85 -11.09
N ILE A 125 -3.15 17.04 -11.69
CA ILE A 125 -2.31 18.24 -11.49
C ILE A 125 -2.56 18.93 -10.12
N ARG A 126 -3.33 18.30 -9.22
CA ARG A 126 -3.64 18.91 -7.91
C ARG A 126 -2.55 18.56 -6.89
N ASN A 127 -2.15 19.54 -6.08
CA ASN A 127 -1.17 19.34 -5.02
C ASN A 127 -1.56 18.22 -4.05
N THR A 128 -2.86 18.11 -3.73
CA THR A 128 -3.42 17.04 -2.89
C THR A 128 -4.74 16.54 -3.47
N PHE A 129 -4.94 15.21 -3.45
CA PHE A 129 -6.15 14.56 -3.98
C PHE A 129 -6.59 13.39 -3.08
N CYS A 130 -7.74 13.53 -2.43
CA CYS A 130 -8.29 12.57 -1.46
C CYS A 130 -9.57 11.85 -1.94
N GLN A 131 -9.88 11.87 -3.25
CA GLN A 131 -11.04 11.11 -3.72
C GLN A 131 -10.73 9.60 -3.67
N PRO A 132 -11.72 8.76 -3.31
CA PRO A 132 -11.55 7.32 -3.30
C PRO A 132 -11.00 6.88 -4.65
N LEU A 133 -9.92 6.10 -4.64
CA LEU A 133 -9.48 5.40 -5.83
C LEU A 133 -10.67 4.57 -6.28
N GLY A 134 -11.21 4.85 -7.47
CA GLY A 134 -12.30 4.06 -8.06
C GLY A 134 -11.79 2.67 -8.42
N VAL A 135 -11.48 1.86 -7.41
CA VAL A 135 -11.17 0.45 -7.54
C VAL A 135 -12.47 -0.29 -7.29
N TYR A 136 -13.39 -0.22 -8.26
CA TYR A 136 -14.41 -1.24 -8.38
C TYR A 136 -13.70 -2.45 -9.03
N LEU A 137 -13.35 -3.45 -8.21
CA LEU A 137 -13.05 -4.79 -8.69
C LEU A 137 -14.37 -5.50 -9.02
#